data_AF-A0A7S3B0N7-F1
#
_entry.id   AF-A0A7S3B0N7-F1
#
_cell.length_a   1.000
_cell.length_b   1.000
_cell.length_c   1.000
_cell.angle_alpha   90.00
_cell.angle_beta   90.00
_cell.angle_gamma   90.00
#
_symmetry.space_group_name_H-M   'P 1'
#
loop_
_entity.id
_entity.type
_entity.pdbx_description
1 polymer ?
#
loop_
_entity_poly.entity_id
_entity_poly.type
_entity_poly.pdbx_seq_one_letter_code
_entity_poly.pdbx_strand_id
1 'polypeptide(L)'
;FIDPSAIDSAVVVTTRIRSLIGGAEEVQCGTLSTEASLELLLGVGGFDHLISNPPLAAIQAVDLCGCLPLALSLAGGIITELADTWQDELIPLLKEEFEDSSVEERMVTAS
;
A
#
# COMPACT_ATOMS: atom_id res chain seq x y z
N PHE A 1 -20.25 -2.76 -20.23
CA PHE A 1 -20.96 -2.27 -21.43
C PHE A 1 -21.38 -0.85 -21.11
N ILE A 2 -20.92 0.15 -21.86
CA ILE A 2 -21.25 1.57 -21.65
C ILE A 2 -22.28 1.92 -22.72
N ASP A 3 -23.44 2.47 -22.35
CA ASP A 3 -24.45 2.94 -23.30
C ASP A 3 -23.97 4.27 -23.92
N PRO A 4 -23.63 4.30 -25.23
CA PRO A 4 -23.14 5.51 -25.88
C PRO A 4 -24.22 6.58 -26.06
N SER A 5 -25.50 6.24 -25.85
CA SER A 5 -26.64 7.17 -25.95
C SER A 5 -26.99 7.87 -24.63
N ALA A 6 -26.38 7.45 -23.52
CA ALA A 6 -26.57 8.08 -22.22
C ALA A 6 -25.81 9.42 -22.15
N ILE A 7 -26.56 10.53 -22.22
CA ILE A 7 -26.00 11.89 -22.26
C ILE A 7 -25.67 12.49 -20.88
N ASP A 8 -26.17 11.89 -19.80
CA ASP A 8 -25.96 12.33 -18.40
C ASP A 8 -25.23 11.26 -17.57
N SER A 9 -24.24 10.60 -18.17
CA SER A 9 -23.45 9.56 -17.50
C SER A 9 -21.96 9.91 -17.50
N ALA A 10 -21.28 9.57 -16.41
CA ALA A 10 -19.83 9.66 -16.28
C ALA A 10 -19.24 8.25 -16.15
N VAL A 11 -18.04 8.06 -16.68
CA VAL A 11 -17.31 6.78 -16.63
C VAL A 11 -15.98 7.03 -15.93
N VAL A 12 -15.72 6.23 -14.89
CA VAL A 12 -14.41 6.22 -14.20
C VAL A 12 -13.70 4.92 -14.57
N VAL A 13 -12.48 5.03 -15.07
CA VAL A 13 -11.64 3.89 -15.43
C VAL A 13 -10.41 3.90 -14.53
N THR A 14 -10.13 2.79 -13.86
CA THR A 14 -8.87 2.58 -13.15
C THR A 14 -7.95 1.73 -14.02
N THR A 15 -6.70 2.15 -14.17
CA THR A 15 -5.73 1.45 -15.00
C THR A 15 -4.31 1.75 -14.55
N ARG A 16 -3.36 0.86 -14.86
CA ARG A 16 -1.91 1.12 -14.73
C ARG A 16 -1.33 1.78 -16.00
N ILE A 17 -2.10 1.87 -17.08
CA ILE A 17 -1.67 2.41 -18.38
C ILE A 17 -2.01 3.90 -18.44
N ARG A 18 -0.99 4.74 -18.60
CA ARG A 18 -1.17 6.19 -18.79
C ARG A 18 -1.69 6.50 -20.19
N SER A 19 -2.50 7.54 -20.32
CA SER A 19 -3.03 7.99 -21.62
C SER A 19 -3.76 6.91 -22.41
N LEU A 20 -4.44 6.01 -21.69
CA LEU A 20 -5.23 4.93 -22.28
C LEU A 20 -6.39 5.47 -23.14
N ILE A 21 -7.01 6.58 -22.73
CA ILE A 21 -8.17 7.17 -23.42
C ILE A 21 -7.85 8.64 -23.72
N GLY A 22 -7.71 8.97 -25.00
CA GLY A 22 -7.45 10.35 -25.44
C GLY A 22 -8.60 11.29 -25.08
N GLY A 23 -8.26 12.46 -24.54
CA GLY A 23 -9.23 13.50 -24.14
C GLY A 23 -9.92 13.27 -22.80
N ALA A 24 -9.62 12.17 -22.09
CA ALA A 24 -10.09 11.95 -20.72
C ALA A 24 -9.26 12.75 -19.71
N GLU A 25 -9.88 13.13 -18.59
CA GLU A 25 -9.16 13.65 -17.43
C GLU A 25 -8.42 12.50 -16.73
N GLU A 26 -7.11 12.65 -16.50
CA GLU A 26 -6.28 11.65 -15.83
C GLU A 26 -5.92 12.11 -14.41
N VAL A 27 -6.22 11.27 -13.42
CA VAL A 27 -5.82 11.47 -12.03
C VAL A 27 -4.78 10.42 -11.67
N GLN A 28 -3.57 10.87 -11.34
CA GLN A 28 -2.50 9.97 -10.91
C GLN A 28 -2.62 9.68 -9.41
N CYS A 29 -2.80 8.42 -9.05
CA CYS A 29 -2.69 7.96 -7.67
C CYS A 29 -1.21 7.87 -7.27
N GLY A 30 -0.82 8.57 -6.21
CA GLY A 30 0.49 8.45 -5.58
C GLY A 30 0.52 7.42 -4.45
N THR A 31 1.66 7.38 -3.76
CA THR A 31 1.75 6.71 -2.45
C THR A 31 1.02 7.51 -1.38
N LEU A 32 0.76 6.88 -0.24
CA LEU A 32 0.23 7.60 0.93
C LEU A 32 1.30 8.54 1.50
N SER A 33 0.87 9.54 2.27
CA SER A 33 1.78 10.26 3.16
C SER A 33 2.24 9.33 4.29
N THR A 34 3.33 9.67 4.96
CA THR A 34 3.82 8.92 6.13
C THR A 34 2.75 8.86 7.23
N GLU A 35 2.04 9.97 7.49
CA GLU A 35 0.97 10.02 8.49
C GLU A 35 -0.18 9.07 8.14
N ALA A 36 -0.70 9.14 6.90
CA ALA A 36 -1.77 8.24 6.45
C ALA A 36 -1.31 6.78 6.39
N SER A 37 -0.01 6.55 6.17
CA SER A 37 0.57 5.20 6.18
C SER A 37 0.62 4.61 7.59
N LEU A 38 1.00 5.41 8.59
CA LEU A 38 0.96 5.01 10.00
C LEU A 38 -0.47 4.76 10.46
N GLU A 39 -1.42 5.62 10.08
CA GLU A 39 -2.84 5.42 10.36
C GLU A 39 -3.35 4.09 9.79
N LEU A 40 -3.04 3.80 8.51
CA LEU A 40 -3.44 2.55 7.89
C LEU A 40 -2.78 1.34 8.55
N LEU A 41 -1.47 1.37 8.76
CA LEU A 41 -0.71 0.26 9.35
C LEU A 41 -1.20 -0.08 10.76
N LEU A 42 -1.26 0.93 11.65
CA LEU A 42 -1.63 0.75 13.04
C LEU A 42 -3.13 0.48 13.20
N GLY A 43 -3.98 1.08 12.36
CA GLY A 43 -5.42 0.84 12.39
C GLY A 43 -5.77 -0.58 11.94
N VAL A 44 -5.14 -1.09 10.89
CA VAL A 44 -5.30 -2.50 10.50
C VAL A 44 -4.76 -3.43 11.58
N GLY A 45 -3.64 -3.06 12.21
CA GLY A 45 -3.04 -3.82 13.31
C GLY A 45 -3.82 -3.78 14.65
N GLY A 46 -4.88 -2.97 14.76
CA GLY A 46 -5.64 -2.82 16.01
C GLY A 46 -4.96 -1.96 17.08
N PHE A 47 -3.97 -1.15 16.70
CA PHE A 47 -3.19 -0.29 17.58
C PHE A 47 -3.41 1.21 17.31
N ASP A 48 -4.64 1.62 16.95
CA ASP A 48 -4.98 3.04 16.66
C ASP A 48 -4.54 4.03 17.75
N HIS A 49 -4.57 3.58 19.01
CA HIS A 49 -4.15 4.37 20.16
C HIS A 49 -2.67 4.79 20.13
N LEU A 50 -1.84 4.14 19.31
CA LEU A 50 -0.42 4.46 19.14
C LEU A 50 -0.16 5.47 18.02
N ILE A 51 -1.15 5.84 17.19
CA ILE A 51 -0.95 6.73 16.03
C ILE A 51 -0.36 8.10 16.44
N SER A 52 -0.76 8.63 17.61
CA SER A 52 -0.25 9.93 18.09
C SER A 52 1.21 9.90 18.54
N ASN A 53 1.74 8.72 18.86
CA ASN A 53 3.13 8.53 19.26
C ASN A 53 3.60 7.13 18.79
N PRO A 54 3.83 6.97 17.47
CA PRO A 54 4.05 5.67 16.86
C PRO A 54 5.38 5.08 17.34
N PRO A 55 5.43 3.77 17.66
CA PRO A 55 6.67 3.11 18.02
C PRO A 55 7.62 3.04 16.82
N LEU A 56 8.92 2.90 17.09
CA LEU A 56 9.95 2.85 16.05
C LEU A 56 9.68 1.75 15.01
N ALA A 57 9.17 0.60 15.44
CA ALA A 57 8.81 -0.51 14.56
C ALA A 57 7.74 -0.12 13.52
N ALA A 58 6.73 0.69 13.88
CA ALA A 58 5.74 1.16 12.92
C ALA A 58 6.36 2.10 11.87
N ILE A 59 7.22 3.01 12.31
CA ILE A 59 7.90 3.96 11.41
C ILE A 59 8.78 3.18 10.41
N GLN A 60 9.57 2.23 10.90
CA GLN A 60 10.41 1.38 10.06
C GLN A 60 9.60 0.50 9.11
N ALA A 61 8.46 -0.03 9.55
CA ALA A 61 7.58 -0.81 8.69
C ALA A 61 6.98 0.05 7.57
N VAL A 62 6.55 1.29 7.86
CA VAL A 62 6.07 2.23 6.84
C VAL A 62 7.15 2.51 5.78
N ASP A 63 8.40 2.70 6.21
CA ASP A 63 9.54 2.90 5.32
C ASP A 63 9.79 1.67 4.44
N LEU A 64 9.80 0.46 5.02
CA LEU A 64 9.98 -0.80 4.28
C LEU A 64 8.84 -1.05 3.28
N CYS A 65 7.59 -0.72 3.66
CA CYS A 65 6.42 -0.85 2.80
C CYS A 65 6.35 0.24 1.70
N GLY A 66 7.25 1.22 1.70
CA GLY A 66 7.32 2.27 0.68
C GLY A 66 6.05 3.12 0.59
N CYS A 67 5.31 3.28 1.70
CA CYS A 67 4.02 3.98 1.76
C CYS A 67 2.96 3.47 0.76
N LEU A 68 3.04 2.20 0.35
CA LEU A 68 2.07 1.55 -0.53
C LEU A 68 0.91 0.98 0.29
N PRO A 69 -0.37 1.38 0.02
CA PRO A 69 -1.51 0.92 0.79
C PRO A 69 -1.60 -0.60 0.95
N LEU A 70 -1.32 -1.35 -0.13
CA LEU A 70 -1.40 -2.81 -0.11
C LEU A 70 -0.34 -3.43 0.82
N ALA A 71 0.91 -2.97 0.75
CA ALA A 71 1.99 -3.47 1.59
C ALA A 71 1.75 -3.15 3.07
N LEU A 72 1.24 -1.94 3.35
CA LEU A 72 0.88 -1.51 4.71
C LEU A 72 -0.25 -2.36 5.30
N SER A 73 -1.29 -2.67 4.51
CA SER A 73 -2.39 -3.53 4.98
C SER A 73 -1.92 -4.96 5.28
N LEU A 74 -0.99 -5.51 4.49
CA LEU A 74 -0.39 -6.81 4.78
C LEU A 74 0.44 -6.77 6.07
N ALA A 75 1.31 -5.77 6.22
CA ALA A 75 2.07 -5.57 7.45
C ALA A 75 1.16 -5.37 8.68
N GLY A 76 0.04 -4.65 8.54
CA GLY A 76 -0.95 -4.51 9.60
C GLY A 76 -1.65 -5.83 9.95
N GLY A 77 -1.90 -6.69 8.95
CA GLY A 77 -2.36 -8.05 9.17
C GLY A 77 -1.36 -8.87 9.99
N ILE A 78 -0.07 -8.79 9.65
CA ILE A 78 1.02 -9.43 10.41
C ILE A 78 1.07 -8.89 11.85
N ILE A 79 0.95 -7.58 12.06
CA ILE A 79 0.85 -6.98 13.40
C ILE A 79 -0.29 -7.61 14.20
N THR A 80 -1.45 -7.82 13.57
CA THR A 80 -2.61 -8.46 14.21
C THR A 80 -2.30 -9.89 14.65
N GLU A 81 -1.58 -10.66 13.83
CA GLU A 81 -1.19 -12.04 14.12
C GLU A 81 -0.14 -12.15 15.23
N LEU A 82 0.83 -11.23 15.24
CA LEU A 82 1.89 -11.17 16.25
C LEU A 82 1.40 -10.65 17.62
N ALA A 83 0.25 -9.98 17.65
CA ALA A 83 -0.33 -9.40 18.87
C ALA A 83 0.74 -8.63 19.67
N ASP A 84 0.98 -8.95 20.94
CA ASP A 84 1.83 -8.16 21.83
C ASP A 84 3.33 -8.13 21.44
N THR A 85 3.82 -9.05 20.60
CA THR A 85 5.25 -9.14 20.23
C THR A 85 5.60 -8.45 18.92
N TRP A 86 4.62 -7.82 18.26
CA TRP A 86 4.77 -7.27 16.92
C TRP A 86 5.92 -6.27 16.77
N GLN A 87 6.21 -5.48 17.81
CA GLN A 87 7.26 -4.44 17.74
C GLN A 87 8.67 -5.03 17.59
N ASP A 88 8.89 -6.24 18.09
CA ASP A 88 10.19 -6.92 18.01
C ASP A 88 10.28 -7.82 16.77
N GLU A 89 9.16 -8.40 16.34
CA GLU A 89 9.13 -9.46 15.31
C GLU A 89 8.78 -8.96 13.89
N LEU A 90 8.06 -7.84 13.76
CA LEU A 90 7.57 -7.36 12.46
C LEU A 90 8.70 -7.03 11.47
N ILE A 91 9.72 -6.31 11.92
CA ILE A 91 10.79 -5.82 11.02
C ILE A 91 11.64 -6.95 10.45
N PRO A 92 12.10 -7.94 11.25
CA PRO A 92 12.73 -9.14 10.72
C PRO A 92 11.89 -9.84 9.63
N LEU A 93 10.60 -10.05 9.88
CA LEU A 93 9.70 -10.71 8.93
C LEU A 93 9.54 -9.92 7.63
N LEU A 94 9.31 -8.61 7.71
CA LEU A 94 9.20 -7.77 6.52
C LEU A 94 10.51 -7.77 5.71
N LYS A 95 11.67 -7.76 6.36
CA LYS A 95 12.95 -7.82 5.65
C LYS A 95 13.14 -9.15 4.93
N GLU A 96 12.77 -10.27 5.53
CA GLU A 96 12.82 -11.59 4.89
C GLU A 96 11.97 -11.62 3.63
N GLU A 97 10.70 -11.18 3.72
CA GLU A 97 9.79 -11.10 2.57
C GLU A 97 10.31 -10.20 1.44
N PHE A 98 10.87 -9.02 1.79
CA PHE A 98 11.40 -8.09 0.79
C PHE A 98 12.76 -8.50 0.22
N GLU A 99 13.57 -9.27 0.95
CA GLU A 99 14.83 -9.83 0.46
C GLU A 99 14.58 -10.94 -0.58
N ASP A 100 13.60 -11.82 -0.34
CA ASP A 100 13.26 -12.92 -1.26
C ASP A 100 12.64 -12.43 -2.58
N SER A 101 11.93 -11.30 -2.57
CA SER A 101 11.40 -10.67 -3.80
C SER A 101 12.46 -10.00 -4.69
N SER A 102 13.71 -9.86 -4.21
CA SER A 102 14.76 -9.12 -4.90
C SER A 102 15.54 -9.92 -5.96
N VAL A 103 15.39 -11.25 -6.03
CA VAL A 103 16.26 -12.10 -6.86
C VAL A 103 15.61 -12.65 -8.15
N GLU A 104 14.28 -12.82 -8.25
CA GLU A 104 13.69 -13.48 -9.44
C GLU A 104 12.56 -12.73 -10.18
N GLU A 105 11.92 -11.69 -9.62
CA GLU A 105 10.72 -11.09 -10.27
C GLU A 105 10.96 -9.82 -11.11
N ARG A 106 12.19 -9.28 -11.12
CA ARG A 106 12.55 -8.10 -11.93
C ARG A 106 12.80 -8.40 -13.42
N MET A 107 12.68 -9.65 -13.86
CA MET A 107 12.93 -10.07 -15.25
C MET A 107 11.73 -9.96 -16.20
N VAL A 108 10.56 -9.47 -15.77
CA VAL A 108 9.40 -9.27 -16.67
C VAL A 108 9.11 -7.78 -16.87
N THR A 109 10.06 -7.05 -17.46
CA THR A 109 9.80 -5.89 -18.34
C THR A 109 11.09 -5.50 -19.08
N ALA A 110 11.50 -6.29 -20.07
CA ALA A 110 12.29 -5.82 -21.22
C ALA A 110 12.36 -6.90 -22.32
N SER A 111 11.27 -7.12 -23.05
CA SER A 111 11.27 -7.65 -24.43
C SER A 111 9.97 -7.27 -25.11
#